data_AF-K9H509-F1
#
_entry.id   AF-K9H509-F1
#
_cell.length_a   1.000
_cell.length_b   1.000
_cell.length_c   1.000
_cell.angle_alpha   90.00
_cell.angle_beta   90.00
_cell.angle_gamma   90.00
#
_symmetry.space_group_name_H-M   'P 1'
#
loop_
_entity.id
_entity.type
_entity.pdbx_description
1 polymer ?
#
loop_
_entity_poly.entity_id
_entity_poly.type
_entity_poly.pdbx_seq_one_letter_code
_entity_poly.pdbx_strand_id
1 'polypeptide(L)' 'MVIGLILDDGVVKVHPPVARALLELSAVLQAQGYEVVVWGQSDHAGCIEIMDLFYRVDGDEEICSRYR' A
#
# COMPACT_ATOMS: atom_id res chain seq x y z
N MET A 1 11.05 -13.32 -15.60
CA MET A 1 9.96 -12.43 -15.14
C MET A 1 10.47 -11.69 -13.92
N VAL A 2 10.17 -10.39 -13.80
CA VAL A 2 10.58 -9.53 -12.69
C VAL A 2 9.37 -9.24 -11.81
N ILE A 3 9.52 -9.35 -10.50
CA ILE A 3 8.48 -9.12 -9.51
C ILE A 3 8.89 -7.92 -8.64
N GLY A 4 8.03 -6.91 -8.59
CA GLY A 4 8.17 -5.80 -7.65
C GLY A 4 7.72 -6.18 -6.26
N LEU A 5 8.54 -5.85 -5.25
CA LEU A 5 8.19 -6.03 -3.84
C LEU A 5 8.17 -4.67 -3.14
N ILE A 6 7.02 -4.35 -2.53
CA ILE A 6 6.83 -3.20 -1.65
C ILE A 6 6.60 -3.76 -0.24
N LEU A 7 7.58 -3.59 0.65
CA LEU A 7 7.48 -4.06 2.05
C LEU A 7 6.88 -3.01 2.98
N ASP A 8 7.12 -1.74 2.66
CA ASP A 8 6.62 -0.58 3.37
C ASP A 8 6.08 0.38 2.32
N ASP A 9 4.80 0.70 2.42
CA ASP A 9 4.12 1.60 1.51
C ASP A 9 4.30 3.08 1.88
N GLY A 10 5.01 3.37 2.99
CA GLY A 10 5.26 4.72 3.49
C GLY A 10 4.05 5.37 4.17
N VAL A 11 2.90 4.69 4.23
CA VAL A 11 1.63 5.24 4.74
C VAL A 11 1.19 4.47 5.98
N VAL A 12 1.19 3.14 5.92
CA VAL A 12 0.80 2.26 7.03
C VAL A 12 1.96 1.34 7.36
N LYS A 13 2.46 1.47 8.59
CA LYS A 13 3.54 0.61 9.08
C LYS A 13 3.12 -0.86 9.03
N VAL A 14 3.86 -1.65 8.25
CA VAL A 14 3.62 -3.08 8.10
C VAL A 14 3.71 -3.82 9.45
N HIS A 15 2.78 -4.74 9.66
CA HIS A 15 2.81 -5.61 10.83
C HIS A 15 3.91 -6.68 10.69
N PRO A 16 4.64 -7.02 11.78
CA PRO A 16 5.70 -8.02 11.75
C PRO A 16 5.36 -9.37 11.06
N PRO A 17 4.19 -10.00 11.30
CA PRO A 17 3.85 -11.26 10.62
C PRO A 17 3.67 -11.11 9.11
N VAL A 18 3.18 -9.95 8.63
CA VAL A 18 2.99 -9.68 7.21
C VAL A 18 4.34 -9.47 6.52
N ALA A 19 5.22 -8.66 7.11
CA ALA A 19 6.57 -8.46 6.59
C ALA A 19 7.34 -9.78 6.49
N ARG A 20 7.24 -10.64 7.51
CA ARG A 20 7.84 -11.98 7.49
C ARG A 20 7.33 -12.83 6.34
N ALA A 21 6.01 -12.91 6.15
CA ALA A 21 5.42 -13.71 5.07
C ALA A 21 5.86 -13.22 3.67
N LEU A 22 5.95 -11.91 3.47
CA LEU A 22 6.41 -11.31 2.21
C LEU A 22 7.89 -11.63 1.93
N LEU A 23 8.75 -11.59 2.97
CA LEU A 23 10.16 -11.96 2.85
C LEU A 23 10.35 -13.45 2.56
N GLU A 24 9.58 -14.33 3.21
CA GLU A 24 9.58 -15.77 2.94
C GLU A 24 9.15 -16.07 1.49
N LEU A 25 8.09 -15.42 1.01
CA LEU A 25 7.65 -15.52 -0.38
C LEU A 25 8.73 -15.05 -1.36
N SER A 26 9.37 -13.90 -1.09
CA SER A 26 10.47 -13.38 -1.91
C SER A 26 11.60 -14.40 -2.04
N ALA A 27 11.98 -15.05 -0.94
CA ALA A 27 13.04 -16.05 -0.95
C ALA A 27 12.67 -17.28 -1.82
N VAL A 28 11.42 -17.76 -1.73
CA VAL A 28 10.93 -18.87 -2.56
C VAL A 28 10.92 -18.49 -4.04
N LEU A 29 10.47 -17.28 -4.38
CA LEU A 29 10.46 -16.79 -5.76
C LEU A 29 11.87 -16.68 -6.34
N GLN A 30 12.81 -16.12 -5.56
CA GLN A 30 14.21 -16.03 -5.97
C GLN A 30 14.84 -17.43 -6.15
N ALA A 31 14.54 -18.38 -5.28
CA ALA A 31 15.01 -19.76 -5.41
C ALA A 31 14.47 -20.48 -6.67
N GLN A 32 13.31 -20.07 -7.18
CA GLN A 32 12.74 -20.56 -8.43
C GLN A 32 13.28 -19.83 -9.68
N GLY A 33 14.19 -18.87 -9.51
CA GLY A 33 14.81 -18.12 -10.61
C GLY A 33 14.07 -16.85 -11.03
N TYR A 34 13.10 -16.39 -10.26
CA TYR A 34 12.48 -15.07 -10.47
C TYR A 34 13.37 -13.96 -9.91
N GLU A 35 13.44 -12.84 -10.62
CA GLU A 35 14.07 -11.63 -10.10
C GLU A 35 13.04 -10.87 -9.24
N VAL A 36 13.40 -10.59 -7.99
CA VAL A 36 12.58 -9.77 -7.08
C VAL A 36 13.31 -8.47 -6.82
N VAL A 37 12.67 -7.35 -7.15
CA VAL A 37 13.22 -6.00 -6.99
C VAL A 37 12.43 -5.22 -5.95
N VAL A 38 13.12 -4.46 -5.10
CA VAL A 38 12.46 -3.53 -4.19
C VAL A 38 11.89 -2.38 -5.01
N TRP A 39 10.58 -2.16 -4.93
CA TRP A 39 9.90 -1.08 -5.63
C TRP A 39 9.60 0.06 -4.64
N GLY A 40 9.92 1.30 -5.05
CA GLY A 40 9.66 2.50 -4.25
C GLY A 40 8.18 2.87 -4.11
N GLN A 41 7.88 3.70 -3.10
CA GLN A 41 6.52 4.09 -2.71
C GLN A 41 6.18 5.56 -2.97
N SER A 42 7.04 6.30 -3.69
CA SER A 42 7.06 7.77 -3.78
C SER A 42 5.71 8.46 -4.00
N ASP A 43 4.81 7.81 -4.76
CA ASP A 43 3.56 8.41 -5.21
C ASP A 43 2.34 7.97 -4.39
N HIS A 44 2.49 6.99 -3.49
CA HIS A 44 1.36 6.38 -2.77
C HIS A 44 0.59 7.40 -1.94
N ALA A 45 1.29 8.24 -1.16
CA ALA A 45 0.66 9.24 -0.33
C ALA A 45 -0.15 10.26 -1.15
N GLY A 46 0.41 10.74 -2.27
CA GLY A 46 -0.29 11.66 -3.18
C GLY A 46 -1.51 11.02 -3.84
N CYS A 47 -1.41 9.74 -4.23
CA CYS A 47 -2.56 9.00 -4.75
C CYS A 47 -3.69 8.87 -3.71
N ILE A 48 -3.35 8.62 -2.44
CA ILE A 48 -4.33 8.54 -1.35
C ILE A 48 -5.00 9.89 -1.14
N GLU A 49 -4.25 10.99 -1.12
CA GLU A 49 -4.81 12.34 -0.96
C GLU A 49 -5.82 12.68 -2.07
N ILE A 50 -5.48 12.39 -3.33
CA ILE A 50 -6.40 12.59 -4.46
C ILE A 50 -7.67 11.77 -4.30
N MET A 51 -7.54 10.52 -3.85
CA MET A 51 -8.66 9.62 -3.63
C MET A 51 -9.55 10.07 -2.46
N ASP A 52 -8.96 10.57 -1.37
CA ASP A 52 -9.67 11.12 -0.21
C ASP A 52 -10.49 12.37 -0.57
N LEU A 53 -9.98 13.21 -1.48
CA LEU A 53 -10.73 14.36 -2.00
C LEU A 53 -11.93 13.92 -2.84
N PHE A 54 -11.77 12.86 -3.64
CA PHE A 54 -12.86 12.32 -4.43
C PHE A 54 -13.98 11.74 -3.56
N TYR A 55 -13.63 11.04 -2.47
CA TYR A 55 -14.61 10.48 -1.54
C TYR A 55 -15.34 11.53 -0.69
N ARG A 56 -14.76 12.73 -0.53
CA ARG A 56 -15.32 13.84 0.26
C ARG A 56 -15.69 15.04 -0.60
N VAL A 57 -16.18 14.78 -1.82
CA VAL A 57 -16.45 15.82 -2.81
C VAL A 57 -17.46 16.87 -2.33
N ASP A 58 -18.35 16.52 -1.41
CA ASP A 58 -19.35 17.38 -0.77
C ASP A 58 -18.92 17.88 0.62
N GLY A 59 -17.68 17.61 1.04
CA GLY A 59 -17.17 18.03 2.35
C GLY A 59 -17.77 17.27 3.53
N ASP A 60 -18.17 16.00 3.34
CA ASP A 60 -18.80 15.15 4.35
C ASP A 60 -20.17 15.68 4.84
N GLU A 61 -20.81 16.58 4.09
CA GLU A 61 -22.08 17.23 4.48
C GLU A 61 -23.18 16.22 4.77
N GLU A 62 -23.32 15.18 3.95
CA GLU A 62 -24.35 14.15 4.15
C GLU A 62 -24.10 13.34 5.44
N ILE A 63 -22.83 13.00 5.72
CA ILE A 63 -22.43 12.25 6.93
C ILE A 63 -22.63 13.10 8.19
N CYS A 64 -22.22 14.37 8.16
CA CYS A 64 -22.33 15.28 9.30
C CYS A 64 -23.78 15.71 9.61
N SER A 65 -24.66 15.77 8.61
CA SER A 65 -26.07 16.16 8.81
C SER A 65 -26.85 15.15 9.68
N ARG A 66 -26.44 13.88 9.68
CA ARG A 66 -27.12 12.78 10.36
C ARG A 66 -26.95 12.74 11.89
N TYR A 67 -26.06 13.57 12.42
CA TYR A 67 -25.75 13.65 13.86
C TYR A 67 -26.05 15.03 14.48
N ARG A 68 -26.82 15.89 13.77
CA ARG A 68 -27.33 17.16 14.28
C ARG A 68 -28.81 17.09 14.65
#